data_AF-A0A832K0E0-F1
#
_entry.id   AF-A0A832K0E0-F1
#
_cell.length_a   1.000
_cell.length_b   1.000
_cell.length_c   1.000
_cell.angle_alpha   90.00
_cell.angle_beta   90.00
_cell.angle_gamma   90.00
#
_symmetry.space_group_name_H-M   'P 1'
#
loop_
_entity.id
_entity.type
_entity.pdbx_description
1 polymer ?
#
loop_
_entity_poly.entity_id
_entity_poly.type
_entity_poly.pdbx_seq_one_letter_code
_entity_poly.pdbx_strand_id
1 'polypeptide(L)'
;MKALYKYMLSLLCYIVVLVLLRLIGIDPVKLTHSALLSMTPLALAALGEAVNEKAGLVNIGLDGILLMTAAIGVWGAEASGVGYVGLLVGLLIGGIIGLVLGVMGTYGKAIQIIAGIGVNIFAYGFTPYFIMAMWKFPGIRIPPKEVLAKPRTLVFNGVYFDISEITIIAVLLAVIFY
;
A
#
# COMPACT_ATOMS: atom_id res chain seq x y z
N MET A 1 -0.02 19.45 26.48
CA MET A 1 0.66 20.59 25.82
C MET A 1 1.79 20.19 24.86
N LYS A 2 2.73 19.28 25.23
CA LYS A 2 3.85 18.85 24.35
C LYS A 2 3.43 18.14 23.04
N ALA A 3 2.33 17.38 23.04
CA ALA A 3 1.86 16.68 21.84
C ALA A 3 1.27 17.66 20.80
N LEU A 4 0.47 18.64 21.25
CA LEU A 4 -0.17 19.64 20.39
C LEU A 4 0.87 20.45 19.58
N TYR A 5 1.95 20.87 20.23
CA TYR A 5 3.05 21.58 19.58
C TYR A 5 3.71 20.74 18.47
N LYS A 6 3.88 19.43 18.64
CA LYS A 6 4.45 18.54 17.62
C LYS A 6 3.55 18.45 16.38
N TYR A 7 2.24 18.35 16.56
CA TYR A 7 1.29 18.34 15.44
C TYR A 7 1.27 19.68 14.70
N MET A 8 1.27 20.80 15.43
CA MET A 8 1.35 22.13 14.83
C MET A 8 2.65 22.36 14.06
N LEU A 9 3.79 21.89 14.60
CA LEU A 9 5.08 21.98 13.93
C LEU A 9 5.14 21.12 12.65
N SER A 10 4.54 19.92 12.70
CA SER A 10 4.38 19.04 11.53
C SER A 10 3.56 19.70 10.42
N LEU A 11 2.40 20.25 10.77
CA LEU A 11 1.52 20.98 9.83
C LEU A 11 2.23 22.20 9.24
N LEU A 12 2.95 22.97 10.05
CA LEU A 12 3.71 24.12 9.58
C LEU A 12 4.82 23.69 8.60
N CYS A 13 5.58 22.65 8.94
CA CYS A 13 6.63 22.11 8.08
C CYS A 13 6.08 21.66 6.73
N TYR A 14 4.94 20.95 6.74
CA TYR A 14 4.26 20.52 5.53
C TYR A 14 3.83 21.71 4.66
N ILE A 15 3.22 22.75 5.24
CA ILE A 15 2.84 23.96 4.51
C ILE A 15 4.06 24.66 3.91
N VAL A 16 5.15 24.80 4.67
CA VAL A 16 6.40 25.41 4.19
C VAL A 16 6.96 24.64 3.00
N VAL A 17 6.98 23.31 3.06
CA VAL A 17 7.43 22.46 1.95
C VAL A 17 6.55 22.67 0.72
N LEU A 18 5.21 22.69 0.86
CA LEU A 18 4.31 22.92 -0.27
C LEU A 18 4.50 24.31 -0.90
N VAL A 19 4.73 25.34 -0.09
CA VAL A 19 5.01 26.70 -0.60
C VAL A 19 6.34 26.74 -1.34
N LEU A 20 7.41 26.15 -0.79
CA LEU A 20 8.71 26.08 -1.46
C LEU A 20 8.62 25.33 -2.79
N LEU A 21 7.90 24.22 -2.84
CA LEU A 21 7.69 23.45 -4.07
C LEU A 21 6.90 24.24 -5.12
N ARG A 22 5.91 25.04 -4.69
CA ARG A 22 5.19 25.96 -5.58
C ARG A 22 6.11 27.02 -6.17
N LEU A 23 7.07 27.54 -5.40
CA LEU A 23 8.07 28.51 -5.90
C LEU A 23 9.00 27.90 -6.95
N ILE A 24 9.24 26.58 -6.89
CA ILE A 24 10.05 25.82 -7.86
C ILE A 24 9.21 25.41 -9.09
N GLY A 25 7.92 25.79 -9.14
CA GLY A 25 7.01 25.50 -10.26
C GLY A 25 6.36 24.11 -10.20
N ILE A 26 6.49 23.39 -9.08
CA ILE A 26 5.81 22.10 -8.86
C ILE A 26 4.42 22.38 -8.31
N ASP A 27 3.40 21.85 -8.97
CA ASP A 27 2.00 21.98 -8.54
C ASP A 27 1.76 21.20 -7.22
N PRO A 28 1.48 21.88 -6.10
CA PRO A 28 1.27 21.23 -4.81
C PRO A 28 0.10 20.26 -4.83
N VAL A 29 -0.97 20.55 -5.59
CA VAL A 29 -2.19 19.74 -5.61
C VAL A 29 -1.90 18.38 -6.23
N LYS A 30 -1.21 18.34 -7.36
CA LYS A 30 -0.80 17.08 -8.01
C LYS A 30 0.11 16.25 -7.12
N LEU A 31 1.02 16.89 -6.39
CA LEU A 31 1.90 16.21 -5.45
C LEU A 31 1.10 15.57 -4.31
N THR A 32 0.15 16.31 -3.73
CA THR A 32 -0.71 15.76 -2.67
C THR A 32 -1.53 14.57 -3.15
N HIS A 33 -2.05 14.63 -4.37
CA HIS A 33 -2.79 13.52 -4.97
C HIS A 33 -1.90 12.27 -5.14
N SER A 34 -0.72 12.40 -5.73
CA SER A 34 0.23 11.28 -5.86
C SER A 34 0.68 10.73 -4.51
N ALA A 35 0.89 11.60 -3.52
CA ALA A 35 1.26 11.19 -2.17
C ALA A 35 0.16 10.36 -1.51
N LEU A 36 -1.11 10.75 -1.64
CA LEU A 36 -2.24 10.00 -1.10
C LEU A 36 -2.37 8.60 -1.73
N LEU A 37 -2.18 8.50 -3.05
CA LEU A 37 -2.21 7.21 -3.75
C LEU A 37 -1.12 6.26 -3.25
N SER A 38 0.12 6.75 -3.13
CA SER A 38 1.26 5.95 -2.63
C SER A 38 1.17 5.62 -1.14
N MET A 39 0.60 6.51 -0.33
CA MET A 39 0.41 6.31 1.10
C MET A 39 -0.63 5.23 1.40
N THR A 40 -1.68 5.11 0.58
CA THR A 40 -2.81 4.19 0.83
C THR A 40 -2.40 2.74 1.11
N PRO A 41 -1.61 2.05 0.26
CA PRO A 41 -1.18 0.69 0.55
C PRO A 41 -0.28 0.60 1.78
N LEU A 42 0.59 1.58 2.01
CA LEU A 42 1.47 1.63 3.18
C LEU A 42 0.67 1.81 4.49
N ALA A 43 -0.37 2.62 4.47
CA ALA A 43 -1.26 2.82 5.61
C ALA A 43 -2.02 1.54 5.95
N LEU A 44 -2.56 0.84 4.93
CA LEU A 44 -3.21 -0.46 5.14
C LEU A 44 -2.23 -1.51 5.68
N ALA A 45 -1.00 -1.54 5.18
CA ALA A 45 0.05 -2.43 5.66
C ALA A 45 0.42 -2.13 7.12
N ALA A 46 0.58 -0.85 7.48
CA ALA A 46 0.85 -0.41 8.85
C ALA A 46 -0.30 -0.76 9.81
N LEU A 47 -1.55 -0.67 9.37
CA LEU A 47 -2.70 -1.11 10.16
C LEU A 47 -2.68 -2.61 10.42
N GLY A 48 -2.38 -3.41 9.39
CA GLY A 48 -2.20 -4.85 9.54
C GLY A 48 -1.07 -5.19 10.51
N GLU A 49 0.03 -4.44 10.47
CA GLU A 49 1.16 -4.65 11.36
C GLU A 49 0.88 -4.24 12.81
N ALA A 50 0.12 -3.17 13.03
CA ALA A 50 -0.36 -2.81 14.36
C ALA A 50 -1.24 -3.92 14.98
N VAL A 51 -1.97 -4.67 14.15
CA VAL A 51 -2.72 -5.86 14.60
C VAL A 51 -1.76 -7.02 14.93
N ASN A 52 -0.74 -7.27 14.11
CA ASN A 52 0.30 -8.28 14.41
C ASN A 52 1.00 -7.99 15.74
N GLU A 53 1.42 -6.75 15.97
CA GLU A 53 2.12 -6.36 17.20
C GLU A 53 1.25 -6.57 18.44
N LYS A 54 -0.05 -6.25 18.36
CA LYS A 54 -1.02 -6.53 19.45
C LYS A 54 -1.16 -8.04 19.72
N ALA A 55 -0.94 -8.89 18.72
CA ALA A 55 -0.93 -10.34 18.85
C ALA A 55 0.43 -10.93 19.27
N GLY A 56 1.45 -10.08 19.51
CA GLY A 56 2.81 -10.53 19.83
C GLY A 56 3.57 -11.11 18.64
N LEU A 57 3.15 -10.79 17.42
CA LEU A 57 3.80 -11.17 16.17
C LEU A 57 4.39 -9.93 15.49
N VAL A 58 5.49 -10.12 14.77
CA VAL A 58 6.12 -9.09 13.93
C VAL A 58 6.34 -9.68 12.55
N ASN A 59 5.93 -8.97 11.51
CA ASN A 59 6.04 -9.40 10.12
C ASN A 59 7.08 -8.58 9.35
N ILE A 60 8.33 -9.00 9.47
CA ILE A 60 9.44 -8.43 8.68
C ILE A 60 9.29 -8.70 7.17
N GLY A 61 8.44 -9.67 6.78
CA GLY A 61 8.19 -10.07 5.40
C GLY A 61 7.19 -9.18 4.64
N LEU A 62 6.74 -8.08 5.24
CA LEU A 62 5.65 -7.25 4.72
C LEU A 62 5.96 -6.63 3.35
N ASP A 63 7.21 -6.24 3.11
CA ASP A 63 7.63 -5.64 1.83
C ASP A 63 7.50 -6.63 0.67
N GLY A 64 7.94 -7.87 0.89
CA GLY A 64 7.78 -8.95 -0.07
C GLY A 64 6.32 -9.34 -0.31
N ILE A 65 5.49 -9.31 0.75
CA ILE A 65 4.05 -9.52 0.61
C ILE A 65 3.43 -8.43 -0.26
N LEU A 66 3.74 -7.15 0.00
CA LEU A 66 3.25 -6.03 -0.82
C LEU A 66 3.69 -6.18 -2.28
N LEU A 67 4.95 -6.53 -2.52
CA LEU A 67 5.49 -6.68 -3.86
C LEU A 67 4.79 -7.81 -4.65
N MET A 68 4.65 -8.99 -4.05
CA MET A 68 3.98 -10.13 -4.70
C MET A 68 2.48 -9.88 -4.91
N THR A 69 1.79 -9.34 -3.91
CA THR A 69 0.35 -9.08 -3.99
C THR A 69 0.02 -7.97 -4.97
N ALA A 70 0.87 -6.96 -5.12
CA ALA A 70 0.73 -5.95 -6.17
C ALA A 70 0.81 -6.57 -7.56
N ALA A 71 1.83 -7.40 -7.82
CA ALA A 71 2.01 -8.03 -9.13
C ALA A 71 0.88 -9.02 -9.47
N ILE A 72 0.53 -9.90 -8.53
CA ILE A 72 -0.53 -10.89 -8.72
C ILE A 72 -1.91 -10.21 -8.76
N GLY A 73 -2.11 -9.14 -8.01
CA GLY A 73 -3.34 -8.33 -8.04
C GLY A 73 -3.55 -7.64 -9.38
N VAL A 74 -2.50 -7.04 -9.96
CA VAL A 74 -2.55 -6.47 -11.32
C VAL A 74 -2.89 -7.55 -12.34
N TRP A 75 -2.27 -8.73 -12.23
CA TRP A 75 -2.62 -9.86 -13.08
C TRP A 75 -4.09 -10.26 -12.94
N GLY A 76 -4.61 -10.35 -11.71
CA GLY A 76 -6.02 -10.67 -11.45
C GLY A 76 -7.00 -9.63 -12.01
N ALA A 77 -6.66 -8.34 -11.93
CA ALA A 77 -7.45 -7.27 -12.53
C ALA A 77 -7.49 -7.39 -14.06
N GLU A 78 -6.35 -7.64 -14.70
CA GLU A 78 -6.28 -7.81 -16.16
C GLU A 78 -7.00 -9.08 -16.62
N ALA A 79 -6.85 -10.20 -15.91
CA ALA A 79 -7.48 -11.47 -16.26
C ALA A 79 -9.01 -11.42 -16.16
N SER A 80 -9.55 -10.63 -15.24
CA SER A 80 -11.00 -10.48 -15.03
C SER A 80 -11.61 -9.28 -15.76
N GLY A 81 -10.78 -8.32 -16.18
CA GLY A 81 -11.23 -7.03 -16.71
C GLY A 81 -11.76 -6.06 -15.64
N VAL A 82 -11.66 -6.38 -14.34
CA VAL A 82 -12.26 -5.59 -13.25
C VAL A 82 -11.24 -5.31 -12.15
N GLY A 83 -10.97 -4.03 -11.88
CA GLY A 83 -9.96 -3.61 -10.89
C GLY A 83 -10.18 -4.12 -9.47
N TYR A 84 -11.43 -4.16 -9.01
CA TYR A 84 -11.78 -4.68 -7.69
C TYR A 84 -11.48 -6.17 -7.53
N VAL A 85 -11.52 -6.95 -8.61
CA VAL A 85 -11.13 -8.37 -8.57
C VAL A 85 -9.62 -8.48 -8.33
N GLY A 86 -8.81 -7.61 -8.93
CA GLY A 86 -7.38 -7.54 -8.63
C GLY A 86 -7.09 -7.23 -7.17
N LEU A 87 -7.85 -6.31 -6.56
CA LEU A 87 -7.74 -6.02 -5.12
C LEU A 87 -8.07 -7.25 -4.28
N LEU A 88 -9.14 -7.97 -4.61
CA LEU A 88 -9.54 -9.18 -3.91
C LEU A 88 -8.49 -10.29 -4.05
N VAL A 89 -7.95 -10.49 -5.25
CA VAL A 89 -6.87 -11.46 -5.50
C VAL A 89 -5.63 -11.10 -4.69
N GLY A 90 -5.20 -9.84 -4.69
CA GLY A 90 -4.07 -9.37 -3.87
C GLY A 90 -4.31 -9.59 -2.38
N LEU A 91 -5.51 -9.26 -1.89
CA LEU A 91 -5.93 -9.49 -0.50
C LEU A 91 -5.86 -10.96 -0.11
N LEU A 92 -6.38 -11.86 -0.95
CA LEU A 92 -6.36 -13.30 -0.69
C LEU A 92 -4.95 -13.87 -0.66
N ILE A 93 -4.10 -13.50 -1.61
CA ILE A 93 -2.70 -13.94 -1.65
C ILE A 93 -1.93 -13.43 -0.43
N GLY A 94 -2.10 -12.15 -0.07
CA GLY A 94 -1.49 -11.57 1.12
C GLY A 94 -1.97 -12.25 2.40
N GLY A 95 -3.27 -12.54 2.49
CA GLY A 95 -3.89 -13.28 3.60
C GLY A 95 -3.34 -14.70 3.72
N ILE A 96 -3.14 -15.42 2.61
CA ILE A 96 -2.55 -16.76 2.60
C ILE A 96 -1.11 -16.73 3.11
N ILE A 97 -0.28 -15.80 2.60
CA ILE A 97 1.12 -15.67 3.05
C ILE A 97 1.17 -15.28 4.53
N GLY A 98 0.35 -14.32 4.94
CA GLY A 98 0.22 -13.89 6.33
C GLY A 98 -0.23 -15.02 7.25
N LEU A 99 -1.19 -15.85 6.82
CA LEU A 99 -1.63 -17.03 7.57
C LEU A 99 -0.50 -18.05 7.75
N VAL A 100 0.26 -18.32 6.68
CA VAL A 100 1.42 -19.23 6.74
C VAL A 100 2.48 -18.71 7.72
N LEU A 101 2.84 -17.43 7.62
CA LEU A 101 3.80 -16.79 8.54
C LEU A 101 3.29 -16.78 9.98
N GLY A 102 2.01 -16.49 10.18
CA GLY A 102 1.34 -16.55 11.47
C GLY A 102 1.45 -17.95 12.07
N VAL A 103 0.99 -18.98 11.36
CA VAL A 103 1.03 -20.37 11.82
C VAL A 103 2.46 -20.83 12.14
N MET A 104 3.44 -20.50 11.30
CA MET A 104 4.84 -20.82 11.56
C MET A 104 5.37 -20.11 12.81
N GLY A 105 5.01 -18.85 13.02
CA GLY A 105 5.41 -18.07 14.19
C GLY A 105 4.77 -18.56 15.48
N THR A 106 3.46 -18.87 15.47
CA THR A 106 2.72 -19.27 16.69
C THR A 106 2.89 -20.74 17.04
N TYR A 107 2.70 -21.64 16.07
CA TYR A 107 2.73 -23.09 16.29
C TYR A 107 4.08 -23.71 15.94
N GLY A 108 4.71 -23.23 14.86
CA GLY A 108 5.99 -23.76 14.38
C GLY A 108 7.22 -23.27 15.16
N LYS A 109 7.05 -22.29 16.07
CA LYS A 109 8.15 -21.63 16.81
C LYS A 109 9.25 -21.08 15.89
N ALA A 110 8.88 -20.70 14.67
CA ALA A 110 9.82 -20.13 13.72
C ALA A 110 10.30 -18.75 14.19
N ILE A 111 11.59 -18.44 13.96
CA ILE A 111 12.11 -17.09 14.17
C ILE A 111 11.50 -16.19 13.09
N GLN A 112 10.56 -15.34 13.50
CA GLN A 112 9.75 -14.50 12.61
C GLN A 112 10.61 -13.56 11.74
N ILE A 113 11.73 -13.09 12.28
CA ILE A 113 12.71 -12.27 11.54
C ILE A 113 13.27 -13.06 10.34
N ILE A 114 13.70 -14.30 10.55
CA ILE A 114 14.30 -15.14 9.50
C ILE A 114 13.23 -15.53 8.48
N ALA A 115 12.04 -15.94 8.94
CA ALA A 115 10.92 -16.28 8.07
C ALA A 115 10.50 -15.09 7.19
N GLY A 116 10.38 -13.90 7.79
CA GLY A 116 10.05 -12.66 7.07
C GLY A 116 11.11 -12.25 6.06
N ILE A 117 12.39 -12.29 6.43
CA ILE A 117 13.50 -12.04 5.48
C ILE A 117 13.46 -13.04 4.32
N GLY A 118 13.19 -14.33 4.60
CA GLY A 118 13.04 -15.36 3.58
C GLY A 118 11.92 -15.04 2.59
N VAL A 119 10.76 -14.57 3.08
CA VAL A 119 9.65 -14.13 2.22
C VAL A 119 10.02 -12.93 1.37
N ASN A 120 10.74 -11.95 1.92
CA ASN A 120 11.23 -10.81 1.14
C ASN A 120 12.19 -11.24 0.02
N ILE A 121 13.17 -12.09 0.35
CA ILE A 121 14.14 -12.60 -0.64
C ILE A 121 13.40 -13.37 -1.74
N PHE A 122 12.46 -14.23 -1.37
CA PHE A 122 11.62 -14.94 -2.33
C PHE A 122 10.85 -13.96 -3.23
N ALA A 123 10.20 -12.94 -2.65
CA ALA A 123 9.46 -11.94 -3.39
C ALA A 123 10.32 -11.15 -4.39
N TYR A 124 11.56 -10.80 -4.00
CA TYR A 124 12.50 -10.09 -4.87
C TYR A 124 12.93 -10.90 -6.09
N GLY A 125 13.00 -12.23 -5.98
CA GLY A 125 13.24 -13.11 -7.14
C GLY A 125 11.97 -13.44 -7.92
N PHE A 126 10.90 -13.78 -7.20
CA PHE A 126 9.63 -14.21 -7.77
C PHE A 126 8.95 -13.09 -8.57
N THR A 127 8.90 -11.87 -8.05
CA THR A 127 8.10 -10.81 -8.66
C THR A 127 8.61 -10.40 -10.05
N PRO A 128 9.91 -10.11 -10.24
CA PRO A 128 10.43 -9.84 -11.58
C PRO A 128 10.27 -11.01 -12.54
N TYR A 129 10.46 -12.24 -12.06
CA TYR A 129 10.23 -13.45 -12.85
C TYR A 129 8.77 -13.58 -13.28
N PHE A 130 7.83 -13.40 -12.35
CA PHE A 130 6.40 -13.45 -12.59
C PHE A 130 5.99 -12.38 -13.60
N ILE A 131 6.48 -11.15 -13.45
CA ILE A 131 6.19 -10.07 -14.38
C ILE A 131 6.69 -10.42 -15.80
N MET A 132 7.90 -10.95 -15.92
CA MET A 132 8.43 -11.43 -17.19
C MET A 132 7.62 -12.59 -17.77
N ALA A 133 7.21 -13.54 -16.93
CA ALA A 133 6.44 -14.70 -17.34
C ALA A 133 5.10 -14.31 -17.96
N MET A 134 4.39 -13.38 -17.32
CA MET A 134 3.02 -12.97 -17.70
C MET A 134 3.00 -11.94 -18.82
N TRP A 135 3.86 -10.92 -18.78
CA TRP A 135 3.79 -9.77 -19.69
C TRP A 135 4.92 -9.69 -20.71
N LYS A 136 5.93 -10.57 -20.62
CA LYS A 136 7.13 -10.53 -21.48
C LYS A 136 7.82 -9.15 -21.46
N PHE A 137 7.69 -8.43 -20.36
CA PHE A 137 8.22 -7.09 -20.18
C PHE A 137 8.92 -6.99 -18.82
N PRO A 138 10.18 -6.51 -18.74
CA PRO A 138 10.86 -6.36 -17.46
C PRO A 138 10.40 -5.11 -16.72
N GLY A 139 10.34 -5.17 -15.40
CA GLY A 139 10.13 -4.00 -14.54
C GLY A 139 8.66 -3.81 -14.15
N ILE A 140 8.06 -2.68 -14.55
CA ILE A 140 6.75 -2.24 -14.06
C ILE A 140 5.67 -2.56 -15.08
N ARG A 141 4.57 -3.18 -14.62
CA ARG A 141 3.35 -3.31 -15.41
C ARG A 141 2.33 -2.27 -14.96
N ILE A 142 1.98 -1.36 -15.86
CA ILE A 142 0.85 -0.45 -15.66
C ILE A 142 -0.34 -1.07 -16.40
N PRO A 143 -1.41 -1.46 -15.68
CA PRO A 143 -2.57 -2.05 -16.33
C PRO A 143 -3.37 -1.00 -17.13
N PRO A 144 -4.15 -1.43 -18.13
CA PRO A 144 -5.03 -0.55 -18.89
C PRO A 144 -5.98 0.25 -17.99
N LYS A 145 -6.36 1.47 -18.40
CA LYS A 145 -7.19 2.36 -17.56
C LYS A 145 -8.59 1.80 -17.30
N GLU A 146 -9.04 0.91 -18.16
CA GLU A 146 -10.35 0.26 -18.11
C GLU A 146 -10.45 -0.71 -16.94
N VAL A 147 -9.33 -1.34 -16.57
CA VAL A 147 -9.26 -2.30 -15.47
C VAL A 147 -8.81 -1.66 -14.16
N LEU A 148 -8.51 -0.36 -14.14
CA LEU A 148 -8.20 0.36 -12.91
C LEU A 148 -9.48 0.61 -12.09
N ALA A 149 -9.39 0.45 -10.78
CA ALA A 149 -10.42 0.94 -9.87
C ALA A 149 -10.47 2.47 -10.01
N LYS A 150 -11.58 2.99 -10.54
CA LYS A 150 -11.71 4.41 -10.88
C LYS A 150 -11.77 5.23 -9.59
N PRO A 151 -10.89 6.24 -9.41
CA PRO A 151 -10.97 7.11 -8.27
C PRO A 151 -12.23 7.98 -8.35
N ARG A 152 -12.73 8.38 -7.18
CA ARG A 152 -13.88 9.29 -7.09
C ARG A 152 -13.37 10.72 -7.09
N THR A 153 -13.79 11.50 -8.08
CA THR A 153 -13.45 12.92 -8.17
C THR A 153 -14.33 13.73 -7.23
N LEU A 154 -13.72 14.33 -6.21
CA LEU A 154 -14.31 15.30 -5.31
C LEU A 154 -13.97 16.70 -5.83
N VAL A 155 -14.99 17.54 -5.98
CA VAL A 155 -14.82 18.94 -6.40
C VAL A 155 -15.05 19.83 -5.18
N PHE A 156 -14.00 20.49 -4.71
CA PHE A 156 -14.07 21.48 -3.64
C PHE A 156 -13.59 22.83 -4.17
N ASN A 157 -14.48 23.84 -4.23
CA ASN A 157 -14.16 25.20 -4.65
C ASN A 157 -13.33 25.30 -5.96
N GLY A 158 -13.65 24.47 -6.96
CA GLY A 158 -12.95 24.47 -8.26
C GLY A 158 -11.63 23.69 -8.27
N VAL A 159 -11.23 23.09 -7.15
CA VAL A 159 -10.08 22.17 -7.06
C VAL A 159 -10.59 20.74 -7.20
N TYR A 160 -10.03 20.02 -8.18
CA TYR A 160 -10.33 18.61 -8.43
C TYR A 160 -9.41 17.73 -7.60
N PHE A 161 -9.99 16.92 -6.71
CA PHE A 161 -9.27 15.89 -5.95
C PHE A 161 -9.80 14.51 -6.33
N ASP A 162 -8.97 13.73 -7.00
CA ASP A 162 -9.27 12.32 -7.22
C ASP A 162 -8.84 11.55 -5.98
N ILE A 163 -9.80 10.94 -5.29
CA ILE A 163 -9.53 10.11 -4.12
C ILE A 163 -10.00 8.70 -4.42
N SER A 164 -9.11 7.73 -4.27
CA SER A 164 -9.49 6.32 -4.37
C SER A 164 -10.41 5.93 -3.22
N GLU A 165 -11.45 5.15 -3.50
CA GLU A 165 -12.35 4.62 -2.48
C GLU A 165 -11.57 3.81 -1.41
N ILE A 166 -10.48 3.16 -1.83
CA ILE A 166 -9.59 2.39 -0.95
C ILE A 166 -8.89 3.33 0.04
N THR A 167 -8.53 4.54 -0.37
CA THR A 167 -7.93 5.55 0.53
C THR A 167 -8.92 5.96 1.61
N ILE A 168 -10.20 6.15 1.25
CA ILE A 168 -11.25 6.47 2.22
C ILE A 168 -11.41 5.31 3.22
N ILE A 169 -11.47 4.07 2.72
CA ILE A 169 -11.54 2.88 3.57
C ILE A 169 -10.32 2.78 4.49
N ALA A 170 -9.11 3.01 3.99
CA ALA A 170 -7.89 2.96 4.78
C ALA A 170 -7.91 3.98 5.94
N VAL A 171 -8.37 5.21 5.67
CA VAL A 171 -8.52 6.25 6.70
C VAL A 171 -9.58 5.86 7.72
N LEU A 172 -10.74 5.36 7.28
CA LEU A 172 -11.80 4.92 8.19
C LEU A 172 -11.34 3.76 9.09
N LEU A 173 -10.65 2.77 8.51
CA LEU A 173 -10.06 1.67 9.28
C LEU A 173 -9.02 2.21 10.27
N ALA A 174 -8.19 3.16 9.87
CA ALA A 174 -7.21 3.76 10.77
C ALA A 174 -7.87 4.40 12.00
N VAL A 175 -8.97 5.12 11.81
CA VAL A 175 -9.74 5.75 12.90
C VAL A 175 -10.46 4.72 13.78
N ILE A 176 -10.83 3.55 13.25
CA ILE A 176 -11.49 2.51 14.04
C ILE A 176 -10.49 1.73 14.91
N PHE A 177 -9.28 1.50 14.41
CA PHE A 177 -8.26 0.68 15.09
C PHE A 177 -7.40 1.45 16.10
N TYR A 178 -7.49 2.79 16.12
CA TYR A 178 -6.74 3.71 16.98
C TYR A 178 -7.65 4.71 17.70
#